data_AF-A0A961HYU4-F1
#
_entry.id   AF-A0A961HYU4-F1
#
_cell.length_a   1.000
_cell.length_b   1.000
_cell.length_c   1.000
_cell.angle_alpha   90.00
_cell.angle_beta   90.00
_cell.angle_gamma   90.00
#
_symmetry.space_group_name_H-M   'P 1'
#
loop_
_entity.id
_entity.type
_entity.pdbx_description
1 polymer ?
#
loop_
_entity_poly.entity_id
_entity_poly.type
_entity_poly.pdbx_seq_one_letter_code
_entity_poly.pdbx_strand_id
1 'polypeptide(L)'
;MRVRRPAPAPIPTPVFDDGRCSLSRFTDSRCAICAEICPTDALTAEADGLALNRDACTGCGACAGACPAQAIRLPGLLPLPPAAPDRTGAVTLICSRHPHAGRSAGPLCLRALGLEALARLWLDGVRVIRLATGDCAECASGPATGFEDRLARLNGLLADRGLAPMRSQPATAADLGRGPWLGDAEDRPDPARRSLLRRLSLDVSVAETQPAQSALARLQKTGQGDADARIAYQPHLSASDCTGCNACTRICPHAVLTLVNVGRPGAAYAVSGETCTGCGVCVDVCDSGAVVIVRDAPGVPDLPLVAYRCRACGVESHAPERQETVPELCGVCIRTRHSAKLFQVLE
;
A
#
# COMPACT_ATOMS: atom_id res chain seq x y z
N MET A 1 27.82 42.24 -1.71
CA MET A 1 27.92 40.88 -2.29
C MET A 1 26.52 40.29 -2.39
N ARG A 2 25.96 40.12 -3.60
CA ARG A 2 24.72 39.37 -3.78
C ARG A 2 25.07 37.89 -3.64
N VAL A 3 24.67 37.27 -2.53
CA VAL A 3 24.74 35.82 -2.37
C VAL A 3 23.90 35.22 -3.50
N ARG A 4 24.54 34.59 -4.49
CA ARG A 4 23.81 33.85 -5.53
C ARG A 4 23.02 32.76 -4.80
N ARG A 5 21.69 32.86 -4.81
CA ARG A 5 20.83 31.73 -4.41
C ARG A 5 21.22 30.54 -5.30
N PRO A 6 21.55 29.37 -4.74
CA PRO A 6 21.74 28.18 -5.56
C PRO A 6 20.48 27.96 -6.40
N ALA A 7 20.67 27.50 -7.65
CA ALA A 7 19.55 27.16 -8.52
C ALA A 7 18.64 26.16 -7.80
N PRO A 8 17.30 26.27 -7.91
CA PRO A 8 16.40 25.31 -7.31
C PRO A 8 16.73 23.91 -7.86
N ALA A 9 16.85 22.93 -6.97
CA ALA A 9 17.03 21.54 -7.37
C ALA A 9 15.89 21.13 -8.32
N PRO A 10 16.16 20.29 -9.34
CA PRO A 10 15.13 19.83 -10.26
C PRO A 10 14.00 19.14 -9.48
N ILE A 11 12.76 19.46 -9.85
CA ILE A 11 11.59 18.89 -9.22
C ILE A 11 11.57 17.37 -9.50
N PRO A 12 11.50 16.51 -8.46
CA PRO A 12 11.45 15.08 -8.66
C PRO A 12 10.13 14.72 -9.37
N THR A 13 10.26 14.16 -10.57
CA THR A 13 9.10 13.71 -11.34
C THR A 13 8.68 12.31 -10.88
N PRO A 14 7.38 12.07 -10.57
CA PRO A 14 6.92 10.74 -10.21
C PRO A 14 7.10 9.75 -11.37
N VAL A 15 7.42 8.50 -11.02
CA VAL A 15 7.55 7.37 -11.96
C VAL A 15 6.49 6.34 -11.62
N PHE A 16 5.72 5.91 -12.61
CA PHE A 16 4.63 4.94 -12.45
C PHE A 16 5.08 3.52 -12.80
N ASP A 17 4.61 2.54 -12.03
CA ASP A 17 4.80 1.11 -12.25
C ASP A 17 3.47 0.52 -12.70
N ASP A 18 3.32 0.32 -14.02
CA ASP A 18 2.11 -0.25 -14.63
C ASP A 18 1.80 -1.66 -14.12
N GLY A 19 2.82 -2.42 -13.71
CA GLY A 19 2.64 -3.75 -13.12
C GLY A 19 2.01 -3.72 -11.73
N ARG A 20 1.89 -2.54 -11.11
CA ARG A 20 1.28 -2.33 -9.79
C ARG A 20 0.05 -1.41 -9.82
N CYS A 21 -0.07 -0.54 -10.80
CA CYS A 21 -1.19 0.39 -10.94
C CYS A 21 -2.50 -0.38 -11.23
N SER A 22 -3.57 -0.12 -10.47
CA SER A 22 -4.86 -0.79 -10.73
C SER A 22 -5.43 -0.40 -12.10
N LEU A 23 -5.35 0.88 -12.46
CA LEU A 23 -5.82 1.39 -13.77
C LEU A 23 -5.08 0.73 -14.95
N SER A 24 -3.75 0.64 -14.88
CA SER A 24 -2.96 0.03 -15.96
C SER A 24 -3.19 -1.50 -16.08
N ARG A 25 -3.70 -2.15 -15.02
CA ARG A 25 -3.88 -3.61 -14.97
C ARG A 25 -5.30 -4.08 -15.25
N PHE A 26 -6.30 -3.24 -14.98
CA PHE A 26 -7.70 -3.61 -15.04
C PHE A 26 -8.49 -2.53 -15.76
N THR A 27 -9.02 -2.88 -16.94
CA THR A 27 -9.82 -1.99 -17.79
C THR A 27 -11.02 -1.38 -17.06
N ASP A 28 -11.62 -2.12 -16.12
CA ASP A 28 -12.79 -1.65 -15.36
C ASP A 28 -12.44 -0.98 -14.02
N SER A 29 -11.15 -0.87 -13.67
CA SER A 29 -10.76 -0.19 -12.42
C SER A 29 -11.12 1.29 -12.47
N ARG A 30 -11.61 1.80 -11.34
CA ARG A 30 -11.95 3.23 -11.17
C ARG A 30 -11.05 3.92 -10.15
N CYS A 31 -9.88 3.34 -9.88
CA CYS A 31 -8.97 3.86 -8.86
C CYS A 31 -8.40 5.24 -9.28
N ALA A 32 -8.82 6.30 -8.58
CA ALA A 32 -8.37 7.68 -8.85
C ALA A 32 -7.67 8.35 -7.65
N ILE A 33 -7.36 7.61 -6.58
CA ILE A 33 -6.86 8.13 -5.29
C ILE A 33 -5.66 9.09 -5.47
N CYS A 34 -4.73 8.76 -6.37
CA CYS A 34 -3.54 9.57 -6.60
C CYS A 34 -3.82 10.87 -7.38
N ALA A 35 -4.83 10.88 -8.25
CA ALA A 35 -5.31 12.06 -8.95
C ALA A 35 -6.11 12.96 -8.00
N GLU A 36 -7.03 12.38 -7.23
CA GLU A 36 -7.87 13.08 -6.24
C GLU A 36 -7.05 13.80 -5.15
N ILE A 37 -5.92 13.23 -4.73
CA ILE A 37 -5.04 13.83 -3.71
C ILE A 37 -4.07 14.88 -4.30
N CYS A 38 -4.02 15.03 -5.63
CA CYS A 38 -3.05 15.88 -6.31
C CYS A 38 -3.43 17.35 -6.12
N PRO A 39 -2.66 18.14 -5.36
CA PRO A 39 -3.07 19.50 -4.98
C PRO A 39 -2.97 20.53 -6.12
N THR A 40 -2.38 20.14 -7.24
CA THR A 40 -2.19 21.01 -8.41
C THR A 40 -2.86 20.46 -9.67
N ASP A 41 -3.70 19.43 -9.51
CA ASP A 41 -4.38 18.72 -10.60
C ASP A 41 -3.42 18.23 -11.71
N ALA A 42 -2.14 18.05 -11.35
CA ALA A 42 -1.10 17.64 -12.29
C ALA A 42 -1.19 16.17 -12.71
N LEU A 43 -2.04 15.38 -12.04
CA LEU A 43 -2.19 13.96 -12.28
C LEU A 43 -3.65 13.64 -12.57
N THR A 44 -3.90 12.93 -13.66
CA THR A 44 -5.25 12.54 -14.09
C THR A 44 -5.31 11.02 -14.23
N ALA A 45 -6.42 10.43 -13.75
CA ALA A 45 -6.75 9.04 -13.98
C ALA A 45 -7.49 8.90 -15.31
N GLU A 46 -6.91 8.13 -16.22
CA GLU A 46 -7.47 7.82 -17.54
C GLU A 46 -7.85 6.33 -17.62
N ALA A 47 -8.51 5.92 -18.71
CA ALA A 47 -9.05 4.56 -18.84
C ALA A 47 -7.95 3.47 -18.91
N ASP A 48 -6.75 3.82 -19.36
CA ASP A 48 -5.62 2.90 -19.57
C ASP A 48 -4.39 3.27 -18.72
N GLY A 49 -4.49 4.25 -17.81
CA GLY A 49 -3.37 4.60 -16.93
C GLY A 49 -3.46 5.97 -16.28
N LEU A 50 -2.28 6.52 -15.98
CA LEU A 50 -2.13 7.82 -15.33
C LEU A 50 -1.42 8.81 -16.27
N ALA A 51 -2.04 9.96 -16.48
CA ALA A 51 -1.43 11.08 -17.22
C ALA A 51 -0.86 12.12 -16.26
N LEU A 52 0.36 12.60 -16.56
CA LEU A 52 1.07 13.60 -15.75
C LEU A 52 1.35 14.87 -16.56
N ASN A 53 0.78 16.00 -16.11
CA ASN A 53 1.22 17.32 -16.52
C ASN A 53 2.50 17.70 -15.75
N ARG A 54 3.64 17.65 -16.44
CA ARG A 54 4.96 17.94 -15.84
C ARG A 54 5.11 19.39 -15.41
N ASP A 55 4.47 20.34 -16.10
CA ASP A 55 4.59 21.77 -15.81
C ASP A 55 3.80 22.16 -14.55
N ALA A 56 2.69 21.46 -14.29
CA ALA A 56 1.89 21.63 -13.07
C ALA A 56 2.43 20.80 -11.88
N CYS A 57 3.30 19.82 -12.13
CA CYS A 57 3.80 18.93 -11.09
C CYS A 57 4.84 19.62 -10.21
N THR A 58 4.59 19.67 -8.91
CA THR A 58 5.52 20.30 -7.95
C THR A 58 6.45 19.30 -7.26
N GLY A 59 6.36 18.01 -7.60
CA GLY A 59 7.17 16.95 -6.99
C GLY A 59 6.90 16.75 -5.50
N CYS A 60 5.73 17.18 -4.99
CA CYS A 60 5.40 17.11 -3.57
C CYS A 60 5.19 15.67 -3.05
N GLY A 61 5.08 14.68 -3.94
CA GLY A 61 4.98 13.28 -3.56
C GLY A 61 3.66 12.83 -2.94
N ALA A 62 2.64 13.68 -2.92
CA ALA A 62 1.31 13.34 -2.39
C ALA A 62 0.74 12.07 -3.03
N CYS A 63 0.86 11.94 -4.36
CA CYS A 63 0.42 10.77 -5.11
C CYS A 63 1.12 9.47 -4.65
N ALA A 64 2.44 9.51 -4.44
CA ALA A 64 3.20 8.35 -3.97
C ALA A 64 2.89 7.99 -2.51
N GLY A 65 2.70 8.98 -1.65
CA GLY A 65 2.28 8.75 -0.26
C GLY A 65 0.86 8.18 -0.15
N ALA A 66 -0.02 8.51 -1.10
CA ALA A 66 -1.41 8.04 -1.10
C ALA A 66 -1.61 6.71 -1.82
N CYS A 67 -0.73 6.29 -2.73
CA CYS A 67 -0.91 5.10 -3.55
C CYS A 67 -0.80 3.80 -2.71
N PRO A 68 -1.91 3.09 -2.44
CA PRO A 68 -1.87 1.87 -1.62
C PRO A 68 -1.07 0.75 -2.28
N ALA A 69 -1.14 0.63 -3.62
CA ALA A 69 -0.40 -0.37 -4.38
C ALA A 69 1.11 -0.07 -4.48
N GLN A 70 1.56 1.09 -3.96
CA GLN A 70 2.94 1.58 -4.11
C GLN A 70 3.42 1.60 -5.57
N ALA A 71 2.50 1.91 -6.49
CA ALA A 71 2.75 1.96 -7.93
C ALA A 71 3.45 3.26 -8.36
N ILE A 72 3.65 4.22 -7.45
CA ILE A 72 4.24 5.52 -7.76
C ILE A 72 5.50 5.69 -6.93
N ARG A 73 6.65 5.86 -7.61
CA ARG A 73 7.94 6.17 -6.98
C ARG A 73 8.28 7.64 -7.18
N LEU A 74 8.90 8.26 -6.19
CA LEU A 74 9.57 9.56 -6.37
C LEU A 74 11.08 9.30 -6.31
N PRO A 75 11.80 9.38 -7.44
CA PRO A 75 13.23 9.15 -7.47
C PRO A 75 13.97 10.00 -6.43
N GLY A 76 14.86 9.36 -5.67
CA GLY A 76 15.64 10.00 -4.61
C GLY A 76 14.88 10.29 -3.31
N LEU A 77 13.58 10.01 -3.24
CA LEU A 77 12.74 10.32 -2.07
C LEU A 77 11.89 9.13 -1.58
N LEU A 78 11.16 8.45 -2.48
CA LEU A 78 10.24 7.37 -2.14
C LEU A 78 10.45 6.11 -3.01
N PRO A 79 10.43 4.89 -2.43
CA PRO A 79 10.24 4.59 -1.00
C PRO A 79 11.37 5.16 -0.13
N LEU A 80 11.06 5.51 1.13
CA LEU A 80 12.02 6.14 2.01
C LEU A 80 13.25 5.23 2.21
N PRO A 81 14.48 5.77 2.12
CA PRO A 81 15.65 5.04 2.60
C PRO A 81 15.53 4.79 4.11
N PRO A 82 16.27 3.80 4.66
CA PRO A 82 16.28 3.54 6.09
C PRO A 82 16.65 4.80 6.88
N ALA A 83 15.82 5.17 7.86
CA ALA A 83 16.11 6.31 8.71
C ALA A 83 17.13 5.94 9.81
N ALA A 84 17.94 6.91 10.21
CA ALA A 84 18.86 6.80 11.33
C ALA A 84 18.53 7.89 12.36
N PRO A 85 17.58 7.67 13.28
CA PRO A 85 17.24 8.67 14.29
C PRO A 85 18.41 8.94 15.24
N ASP A 86 18.38 10.10 15.89
CA ASP A 86 19.34 10.46 16.94
C ASP A 86 19.13 9.61 18.21
N ARG A 87 19.94 9.86 19.25
CA ARG A 87 19.85 9.14 20.55
C ARG A 87 18.48 9.30 21.24
N THR A 88 17.68 10.29 20.86
CA THR A 88 16.33 10.52 21.39
C THR A 88 15.24 9.89 20.52
N GLY A 89 15.61 9.17 19.45
CA GLY A 89 14.67 8.60 18.51
C GLY A 89 14.13 9.61 17.50
N ALA A 90 14.82 10.73 17.27
CA ALA A 90 14.29 11.81 16.46
C ALA A 90 15.00 11.98 15.11
N VAL A 91 14.25 12.38 14.08
CA VAL A 91 14.74 12.72 12.75
C VAL A 91 14.14 14.05 12.31
N THR A 92 14.90 14.85 11.55
CA THR A 92 14.41 16.12 11.02
C THR A 92 13.99 15.97 9.56
N LEU A 93 12.74 16.28 9.26
CA LEU A 93 12.24 16.43 7.90
C LEU A 93 12.40 17.89 7.48
N ILE A 94 13.09 18.12 6.36
CA ILE A 94 13.23 19.45 5.76
C ILE A 94 12.47 19.46 4.44
N CYS A 95 11.48 20.35 4.30
CA CYS A 95 10.72 20.43 3.05
C CYS A 95 11.44 21.28 2.00
N SER A 96 11.10 21.08 0.72
CA SER A 96 11.73 21.79 -0.41
C SER A 96 11.49 23.30 -0.42
N ARG A 97 10.51 23.80 0.34
CA ARG A 97 10.20 25.22 0.49
C ARG A 97 10.87 25.88 1.70
N HIS A 98 11.50 25.09 2.57
CA HIS A 98 12.17 25.63 3.74
C HIS A 98 13.51 26.28 3.34
N PRO A 99 13.95 27.39 3.98
CA PRO A 99 15.21 28.06 3.63
C PRO A 99 16.46 27.15 3.68
N HIS A 100 16.41 26.10 4.50
CA HIS A 100 17.49 25.12 4.64
C HIS A 100 17.33 23.86 3.76
N ALA A 101 16.40 23.83 2.79
CA ALA A 101 16.14 22.67 1.94
C ALA A 101 17.41 22.10 1.27
N GLY A 102 18.31 22.97 0.79
CA GLY A 102 19.57 22.56 0.15
C GLY A 102 20.61 21.93 1.08
N ARG A 103 20.29 21.75 2.37
CA ARG A 103 21.14 21.01 3.30
C ARG A 103 20.85 19.50 3.24
N SER A 104 19.60 19.09 3.05
CA SER A 104 19.27 17.66 2.91
C SER A 104 19.46 17.20 1.47
N ALA A 105 19.96 15.97 1.30
CA ALA A 105 20.08 15.29 0.03
C ALA A 105 18.71 14.95 -0.58
N GLY A 106 17.65 14.89 0.22
CA GLY A 106 16.30 14.53 -0.20
C GLY A 106 15.21 15.31 0.55
N PRO A 107 15.06 16.62 0.32
CA PRO A 107 14.01 17.39 0.98
C PRO A 107 12.63 16.82 0.64
N LEU A 108 11.85 16.52 1.67
CA LEU A 108 10.59 15.79 1.55
C LEU A 108 9.40 16.65 1.96
N CYS A 109 8.33 16.62 1.19
CA CYS A 109 7.07 17.25 1.59
C CYS A 109 6.31 16.38 2.61
N LEU A 110 5.60 17.00 3.56
CA LEU A 110 4.73 16.28 4.51
C LEU A 110 3.62 15.47 3.84
N ARG A 111 3.19 15.87 2.63
CA ARG A 111 2.19 15.13 1.86
C ARG A 111 2.71 13.78 1.35
N ALA A 112 4.03 13.64 1.17
CA ALA A 112 4.65 12.40 0.75
C ALA A 112 4.68 11.32 1.86
N LEU A 113 4.51 11.72 3.12
CA LEU A 113 4.45 10.80 4.26
C LEU A 113 3.05 10.19 4.40
N GLY A 114 2.84 9.09 3.67
CA GLY A 114 1.72 8.16 3.86
C GLY A 114 1.94 7.19 5.03
N LEU A 115 0.94 6.33 5.31
CA LEU A 115 1.06 5.33 6.37
C LEU A 115 2.25 4.38 6.18
N GLU A 116 2.55 3.99 4.95
CA GLU A 116 3.70 3.11 4.65
C GLU A 116 5.02 3.76 5.05
N ALA A 117 5.19 5.04 4.71
CA ALA A 117 6.38 5.82 5.05
C ALA A 117 6.49 6.02 6.58
N LEU A 118 5.38 6.37 7.24
CA LEU A 118 5.36 6.56 8.69
C LEU A 118 5.62 5.24 9.44
N ALA A 119 5.06 4.12 8.98
CA ALA A 119 5.33 2.80 9.53
C ALA A 119 6.81 2.41 9.36
N ARG A 120 7.41 2.72 8.20
CA ARG A 120 8.85 2.51 7.97
C ARG A 120 9.68 3.30 8.97
N LEU A 121 9.40 4.59 9.16
CA LEU A 121 10.10 5.43 10.12
C LEU A 121 10.00 4.87 11.54
N TRP A 122 8.80 4.42 11.94
CA TRP A 122 8.58 3.85 13.26
C TRP A 122 9.43 2.57 13.48
N LEU A 123 9.45 1.70 12.47
CA LEU A 123 10.24 0.46 12.47
C LEU A 123 11.75 0.72 12.45
N ASP A 124 12.19 1.83 11.86
CA ASP A 124 13.58 2.29 11.89
C ASP A 124 13.94 2.99 13.24
N GLY A 125 13.02 3.00 14.22
CA GLY A 125 13.26 3.53 15.57
C GLY A 125 12.90 5.00 15.76
N VAL A 126 12.30 5.65 14.75
CA VAL A 126 11.86 7.04 14.86
C VAL A 126 10.65 7.11 15.80
N ARG A 127 10.69 8.06 16.72
CA ARG A 127 9.61 8.41 17.67
C ARG A 127 9.25 9.89 17.59
N VAL A 128 10.12 10.74 17.04
CA VAL A 128 9.87 12.17 16.84
C VAL A 128 10.27 12.58 15.42
N ILE A 129 9.34 13.19 14.69
CA ILE A 129 9.64 13.85 13.41
C ILE A 129 9.68 15.36 13.67
N ARG A 130 10.87 15.97 13.56
CA ARG A 130 11.05 17.41 13.66
C ARG A 130 10.76 18.04 12.30
N LEU A 131 9.80 18.95 12.24
CA LEU A 131 9.29 19.52 11.00
C LEU A 131 9.95 20.87 10.72
N ALA A 132 10.79 20.91 9.69
CA ALA A 132 11.34 22.14 9.14
C ALA A 132 10.63 22.45 7.82
N THR A 133 9.44 23.05 7.92
CA THR A 133 8.60 23.41 6.78
C THR A 133 8.57 24.92 6.55
N GLY A 134 8.35 25.34 5.30
CA GLY A 134 7.87 26.70 5.04
C GLY A 134 6.42 26.89 5.49
N ASP A 135 5.81 28.01 5.12
CA ASP A 135 4.37 28.21 5.33
C ASP A 135 3.58 27.24 4.44
N CYS A 136 2.92 26.28 5.09
CA CYS A 136 2.14 25.28 4.40
C CYS A 136 0.79 25.80 3.95
N ALA A 137 0.23 26.87 4.55
CA ALA A 137 -1.07 27.42 4.15
C ALA A 137 -0.98 28.14 2.79
N GLU A 138 0.16 28.79 2.52
CA GLU A 138 0.41 29.57 1.30
C GLU A 138 1.33 28.82 0.30
N CYS A 139 1.51 27.52 0.47
CA CYS A 139 2.46 26.76 -0.33
C CYS A 139 1.99 26.63 -1.78
N ALA A 140 2.88 26.93 -2.74
CA ALA A 140 2.60 26.75 -4.18
C ALA A 140 2.33 25.29 -4.60
N SER A 141 2.62 24.33 -3.72
CA SER A 141 2.25 22.92 -3.88
C SER A 141 0.85 22.61 -3.32
N GLY A 142 0.05 23.63 -3.03
CA GLY A 142 -1.21 23.57 -2.30
C GLY A 142 -1.01 23.38 -0.79
N PRO A 143 -2.07 23.65 0.01
CA PRO A 143 -1.96 23.56 1.46
C PRO A 143 -1.63 22.14 1.93
N ALA A 144 -0.61 22.01 2.80
CA ALA A 144 -0.19 20.71 3.31
C ALA A 144 -1.08 20.25 4.48
N THR A 145 -2.29 19.79 4.16
CA THR A 145 -3.25 19.26 5.14
C THR A 145 -3.10 17.75 5.37
N GLY A 146 -3.60 17.28 6.50
CA GLY A 146 -3.78 15.85 6.80
C GLY A 146 -2.55 15.06 7.23
N PHE A 147 -1.37 15.67 7.38
CA PHE A 147 -0.20 14.95 7.93
C PHE A 147 -0.47 14.50 9.37
N GLU A 148 -0.99 15.39 10.22
CA GLU A 148 -1.34 15.07 11.60
C GLU A 148 -2.41 13.99 11.68
N ASP A 149 -3.41 14.00 10.78
CA ASP A 149 -4.42 12.93 10.72
C ASP A 149 -3.81 11.58 10.35
N ARG A 150 -2.87 11.54 9.41
CA ARG A 150 -2.14 10.31 9.05
C ARG A 150 -1.26 9.81 10.20
N LEU A 151 -0.61 10.71 10.93
CA LEU A 151 0.19 10.37 12.11
C LEU A 151 -0.71 9.86 13.25
N ALA A 152 -1.84 10.52 13.51
CA ALA A 152 -2.84 10.09 14.48
C ALA A 152 -3.41 8.71 14.12
N ARG A 153 -3.71 8.48 12.83
CA ARG A 153 -4.15 7.17 12.33
C ARG A 153 -3.11 6.08 12.58
N LEU A 154 -1.83 6.32 12.28
CA LEU A 154 -0.76 5.38 12.62
C LEU A 154 -0.69 5.12 14.13
N ASN A 155 -0.76 6.19 14.94
CA ASN A 155 -0.72 6.07 16.40
C ASN A 155 -1.90 5.28 16.97
N GLY A 156 -3.08 5.35 16.35
CA GLY A 156 -4.20 4.47 16.68
C GLY A 156 -3.85 3.00 16.48
N LEU A 157 -3.27 2.65 15.32
CA LEU A 157 -2.82 1.28 15.03
C LEU A 157 -1.71 0.79 15.99
N LEU A 158 -0.81 1.70 16.40
CA LEU A 158 0.23 1.42 17.40
C LEU A 158 -0.37 1.19 18.80
N ALA A 159 -1.31 2.03 19.20
CA ALA A 159 -1.97 1.95 20.51
C ALA A 159 -2.71 0.63 20.70
N ASP A 160 -3.45 0.19 19.67
CA ASP A 160 -4.14 -1.10 19.63
C ASP A 160 -3.18 -2.31 19.83
N ARG A 161 -1.87 -2.10 19.74
CA ARG A 161 -0.82 -3.13 19.86
C ARG A 161 0.10 -2.92 21.07
N GLY A 162 -0.24 -1.97 21.95
CA GLY A 162 0.58 -1.59 23.10
C GLY A 162 1.92 -0.96 22.72
N LEU A 163 2.03 -0.39 21.52
CA LEU A 163 3.27 0.18 21.00
C LEU A 163 3.37 1.68 21.27
N ALA A 164 4.59 2.15 21.52
CA ALA A 164 4.85 3.57 21.79
C ALA A 164 4.50 4.45 20.57
N PRO A 165 3.82 5.60 20.77
CA PRO A 165 3.42 6.48 19.69
C PRO A 165 4.61 7.21 19.06
N MET A 166 4.39 7.74 17.86
CA MET A 166 5.27 8.71 17.20
C MET A 166 4.64 10.10 17.25
N ARG A 167 5.43 11.14 17.47
CA ARG A 167 4.97 12.53 17.49
C ARG A 167 5.68 13.38 16.45
N SER A 168 5.05 14.48 16.06
CA SER A 168 5.67 15.56 15.31
C SER A 168 5.94 16.76 16.24
N GLN A 169 6.91 17.58 15.88
CA GLN A 169 7.12 18.89 16.53
C GLN A 169 7.85 19.83 15.56
N PRO A 170 7.70 21.17 15.69
CA PRO A 170 8.51 22.11 14.92
C PRO A 170 10.01 21.88 15.14
N ALA A 171 10.80 21.98 14.08
CA ALA A 171 12.26 21.95 14.17
C ALA A 171 12.80 23.28 14.70
N THR A 172 13.82 23.23 15.55
CA THR A 172 14.56 24.40 16.02
C THR A 172 15.77 24.68 15.12
N ALA A 173 16.41 25.84 15.30
CA ALA A 173 17.65 26.16 14.60
C ALA A 173 18.78 25.13 14.87
N ALA A 174 18.80 24.53 16.07
CA ALA A 174 19.78 23.50 16.42
C ALA A 174 19.57 22.20 15.61
N ASP A 175 18.31 21.82 15.38
CA ASP A 175 17.93 20.61 14.63
C ASP A 175 18.30 20.69 13.13
N LEU A 176 18.53 21.91 12.63
CA LEU A 176 18.96 22.22 11.26
C LEU A 176 20.48 22.30 11.10
N GLY A 177 21.21 22.31 12.22
CA GLY A 177 22.67 22.49 12.26
C GLY A 177 23.45 21.22 11.93
N ARG A 178 22.99 20.07 12.43
CA ARG A 178 23.59 18.74 12.18
C ARG A 178 22.46 17.71 12.12
N GLY A 179 22.59 16.72 11.23
CA GLY A 179 21.62 15.62 11.09
C GLY A 179 21.34 14.86 12.40
N PRO A 180 20.35 13.96 12.39
CA PRO A 180 19.92 13.24 11.19
C PRO A 180 18.76 13.89 10.45
N TRP A 181 18.91 13.97 9.12
CA TRP A 181 17.87 14.47 8.21
C TRP A 181 17.21 13.30 7.49
N LEU A 182 15.89 13.39 7.29
CA LEU A 182 15.16 12.39 6.54
C LEU A 182 15.51 12.47 5.05
N GLY A 183 15.71 11.33 4.39
CA GLY A 183 16.10 11.27 2.98
C GLY A 183 17.60 11.31 2.75
N ASP A 184 18.38 11.69 3.77
CA ASP A 184 19.83 11.52 3.76
C ASP A 184 20.13 10.05 4.07
N ALA A 185 20.34 9.26 3.03
CA ALA A 185 21.08 8.02 3.19
C ALA A 185 22.49 8.43 3.65
N GLU A 186 22.81 8.27 4.94
CA GLU A 186 24.22 8.15 5.32
C GLU A 186 24.86 7.16 4.36
N ASP A 187 26.10 7.42 3.96
CA ASP A 187 26.98 6.57 3.13
C ASP A 187 27.30 5.25 3.87
N ARG A 188 26.25 4.53 4.25
CA ARG A 188 26.30 3.24 4.92
C ARG A 188 26.48 2.20 3.82
N PRO A 189 27.44 1.26 4.01
CA PRO A 189 27.69 0.23 3.03
C PRO A 189 26.40 -0.52 2.75
N ASP A 190 25.99 -0.48 1.48
CA ASP A 190 24.82 -1.14 0.94
C ASP A 190 24.74 -2.60 1.44
N PRO A 191 23.69 -2.99 2.18
CA PRO A 191 23.53 -4.38 2.60
C PRO A 191 23.42 -5.34 1.41
N ALA A 192 23.05 -4.87 0.21
CA ALA A 192 23.12 -5.65 -1.01
C ALA A 192 24.57 -5.97 -1.42
N ARG A 193 25.54 -5.08 -1.16
CA ARG A 193 26.99 -5.40 -1.31
C ARG A 193 27.44 -6.49 -0.34
N ARG A 194 26.89 -6.54 0.89
CA ARG A 194 27.12 -7.67 1.81
C ARG A 194 26.43 -8.96 1.36
N SER A 195 25.25 -8.85 0.74
CA SER A 195 24.54 -10.00 0.17
C SER A 195 25.25 -10.59 -1.05
N LEU A 196 25.97 -9.77 -1.82
CA LEU A 196 26.77 -10.21 -2.97
C LEU A 196 27.93 -11.12 -2.54
N LEU A 197 28.60 -10.78 -1.43
CA LEU A 197 29.62 -11.63 -0.81
C LEU A 197 29.03 -12.91 -0.20
N ARG A 198 27.78 -12.86 0.28
CA ARG A 198 27.07 -14.04 0.79
C ARG A 198 26.56 -14.96 -0.33
N ARG A 199 26.25 -14.40 -1.50
CA ARG A 199 25.80 -15.13 -2.72
C ARG A 199 26.95 -15.80 -3.47
N LEU A 200 28.19 -15.37 -3.27
CA LEU A 200 29.38 -16.03 -3.83
C LEU A 200 29.80 -17.28 -3.04
N SER A 201 29.12 -17.60 -1.92
CA SER A 201 29.54 -18.68 -1.01
C SER A 201 28.51 -19.76 -0.73
N LEU A 202 27.35 -19.78 -1.40
CA LEU A 202 26.33 -20.82 -1.19
C LEU A 202 25.62 -21.19 -2.49
N ASP A 203 25.61 -22.50 -2.75
CA ASP A 203 24.88 -23.15 -3.85
C ASP A 203 23.41 -22.71 -3.88
N VAL A 204 22.99 -22.42 -5.11
CA VAL A 204 21.70 -21.84 -5.45
C VAL A 204 20.57 -22.83 -5.15
N SER A 205 19.75 -22.49 -4.16
CA SER A 205 18.32 -22.77 -4.23
C SER A 205 17.62 -21.44 -4.48
N VAL A 206 16.89 -21.36 -5.61
CA VAL A 206 15.99 -20.25 -5.91
C VAL A 206 14.82 -20.36 -4.94
N ALA A 207 15.01 -19.85 -3.73
CA ALA A 207 13.91 -19.59 -2.81
C ALA A 207 13.05 -18.50 -3.46
N GLU A 208 11.80 -18.83 -3.78
CA GLU A 208 10.79 -17.89 -4.25
C GLU A 208 10.83 -16.64 -3.38
N THR A 209 11.26 -15.52 -3.96
CA THR A 209 11.25 -14.21 -3.31
C THR A 209 9.80 -13.84 -3.04
N GLN A 210 9.30 -14.17 -1.85
CA GLN A 210 8.10 -13.52 -1.30
C GLN A 210 8.30 -12.01 -1.45
N PRO A 211 7.36 -11.26 -2.06
CA PRO A 211 7.48 -9.82 -2.18
C PRO A 211 7.72 -9.26 -0.78
N ALA A 212 8.81 -8.52 -0.61
CA ALA A 212 9.19 -7.96 0.69
C ALA A 212 7.96 -7.29 1.30
N GLN A 213 7.46 -7.82 2.43
CA GLN A 213 6.24 -7.35 3.06
C GLN A 213 6.35 -5.85 3.36
N SER A 214 5.27 -5.09 3.09
CA SER A 214 5.22 -3.65 3.29
C SER A 214 5.55 -3.27 4.74
N ALA A 215 6.10 -2.07 4.95
CA ALA A 215 6.43 -1.58 6.27
C ALA A 215 5.19 -1.51 7.17
N LEU A 216 4.04 -1.10 6.61
CA LEU A 216 2.77 -1.13 7.32
C LEU A 216 2.38 -2.56 7.72
N ALA A 217 2.52 -3.53 6.82
CA ALA A 217 2.19 -4.92 7.15
C ALA A 217 3.07 -5.48 8.28
N ARG A 218 4.37 -5.18 8.26
CA ARG A 218 5.31 -5.57 9.31
C ARG A 218 4.97 -4.93 10.66
N LEU A 219 4.61 -3.64 10.64
CA LEU A 219 4.20 -2.92 11.84
C LEU A 219 2.92 -3.53 12.43
N GLN A 220 1.94 -3.87 11.60
CA GLN A 220 0.68 -4.45 12.05
C GLN A 220 0.85 -5.84 12.70
N LYS A 221 1.91 -6.56 12.35
CA LYS A 221 2.28 -7.84 12.97
C LYS A 221 3.20 -7.69 14.20
N THR A 222 3.53 -6.47 14.59
CA THR A 222 4.42 -6.19 15.72
C THR A 222 3.60 -5.92 16.99
N GLY A 223 4.11 -6.31 18.16
CA GLY A 223 3.47 -6.07 19.44
C GLY A 223 2.48 -7.16 19.84
N GLN A 224 1.70 -6.88 20.88
CA GLN A 224 0.60 -7.73 21.33
C GLN A 224 -0.71 -7.05 20.94
N GLY A 225 -1.29 -7.45 19.81
CA GLY A 225 -2.66 -7.08 19.46
C GLY A 225 -3.63 -8.12 20.00
N ASP A 226 -4.77 -7.68 20.53
CA ASP A 226 -5.90 -8.56 20.80
C ASP A 226 -6.77 -8.73 19.54
N ALA A 227 -7.90 -9.44 19.65
CA ALA A 227 -8.80 -9.68 18.53
C ALA A 227 -9.46 -8.40 17.98
N ASP A 228 -9.52 -7.34 18.79
CA ASP A 228 -10.16 -6.06 18.44
C ASP A 228 -9.16 -5.05 17.86
N ALA A 229 -7.86 -5.38 17.87
CA ALA A 229 -6.81 -4.53 17.31
C ALA A 229 -7.09 -4.22 15.84
N ARG A 230 -7.20 -2.92 15.51
CA ARG A 230 -7.57 -2.49 14.16
C ARG A 230 -6.44 -2.76 13.17
N ILE A 231 -6.87 -3.03 11.95
CA ILE A 231 -6.05 -3.20 10.75
C ILE A 231 -6.36 -2.03 9.82
N ALA A 232 -5.32 -1.40 9.28
CA ALA A 232 -5.41 -0.21 8.45
C ALA A 232 -6.35 -0.39 7.26
N TYR A 233 -6.31 -1.56 6.62
CA TYR A 233 -7.16 -1.90 5.50
C TYR A 233 -7.64 -3.35 5.64
N GLN A 234 -8.86 -3.55 6.10
CA GLN A 234 -9.45 -4.87 6.32
C GLN A 234 -10.41 -5.21 5.17
N PRO A 235 -10.16 -6.26 4.37
CA PRO A 235 -11.18 -6.77 3.45
C PRO A 235 -12.29 -7.49 4.21
N HIS A 236 -13.54 -7.21 3.84
CA HIS A 236 -14.74 -7.88 4.33
C HIS A 236 -15.42 -8.57 3.16
N LEU A 237 -15.80 -9.83 3.33
CA LEU A 237 -16.53 -10.60 2.33
C LEU A 237 -17.96 -10.88 2.80
N SER A 238 -18.94 -10.46 2.01
CA SER A 238 -20.34 -10.77 2.22
C SER A 238 -20.64 -12.22 1.85
N ALA A 239 -21.09 -13.01 2.82
CA ALA A 239 -21.47 -14.41 2.58
C ALA A 239 -22.71 -14.55 1.69
N SER A 240 -23.62 -13.57 1.69
CA SER A 240 -24.83 -13.60 0.86
C SER A 240 -24.54 -13.28 -0.61
N ASP A 241 -23.61 -12.36 -0.86
CA ASP A 241 -23.35 -11.85 -2.21
C ASP A 241 -22.18 -12.59 -2.88
N CYS A 242 -21.35 -13.28 -2.11
CA CYS A 242 -20.21 -14.02 -2.63
C CYS A 242 -20.67 -15.22 -3.45
N THR A 243 -20.08 -15.38 -4.63
CA THR A 243 -20.38 -16.50 -5.55
C THR A 243 -19.37 -17.64 -5.49
N GLY A 244 -18.33 -17.52 -4.66
CA GLY A 244 -17.26 -18.52 -4.55
C GLY A 244 -16.40 -18.65 -5.83
N CYS A 245 -16.35 -17.62 -6.68
CA CYS A 245 -15.69 -17.66 -7.99
C CYS A 245 -14.15 -17.67 -7.95
N ASN A 246 -13.54 -17.43 -6.79
CA ASN A 246 -12.09 -17.35 -6.57
C ASN A 246 -11.36 -16.20 -7.32
N ALA A 247 -12.08 -15.20 -7.85
CA ALA A 247 -11.43 -14.09 -8.56
C ALA A 247 -10.55 -13.23 -7.63
N CYS A 248 -11.09 -12.85 -6.46
CA CYS A 248 -10.40 -12.02 -5.48
C CYS A 248 -9.15 -12.68 -4.91
N THR A 249 -9.16 -14.02 -4.74
CA THR A 249 -8.01 -14.77 -4.22
C THR A 249 -6.88 -14.90 -5.23
N ARG A 250 -7.21 -14.98 -6.52
CA ARG A 250 -6.23 -15.09 -7.61
C ARG A 250 -5.60 -13.74 -7.97
N ILE A 251 -6.35 -12.65 -7.80
CA ILE A 251 -5.89 -11.34 -8.23
C ILE A 251 -5.09 -10.59 -7.18
N CYS A 252 -5.25 -10.93 -5.89
CA CYS A 252 -4.61 -10.20 -4.80
C CYS A 252 -3.08 -10.35 -4.88
N PRO A 253 -2.32 -9.25 -5.12
CA PRO A 253 -0.86 -9.32 -5.22
C PRO A 253 -0.17 -9.52 -3.86
N HIS A 254 -0.94 -9.49 -2.78
CA HIS A 254 -0.46 -9.59 -1.40
C HIS A 254 -0.96 -10.87 -0.70
N ALA A 255 -1.68 -11.74 -1.41
CA ALA A 255 -2.28 -12.97 -0.85
C ALA A 255 -3.09 -12.73 0.44
N VAL A 256 -3.79 -11.59 0.51
CA VAL A 256 -4.63 -11.21 1.66
C VAL A 256 -5.86 -12.12 1.74
N LEU A 257 -6.41 -12.50 0.59
CA LEU A 257 -7.52 -13.43 0.46
C LEU A 257 -6.97 -14.70 -0.19
N THR A 258 -7.07 -15.82 0.51
CA THR A 258 -6.56 -17.11 0.00
C THR A 258 -7.62 -18.19 0.13
N LEU A 259 -7.70 -19.08 -0.85
CA LEU A 259 -8.54 -20.27 -0.76
C LEU A 259 -7.76 -21.34 0.02
N VAL A 260 -8.29 -21.75 1.16
CA VAL A 260 -7.72 -22.80 2.01
C VAL A 260 -8.67 -23.99 2.09
N ASN A 261 -8.11 -25.20 2.18
CA ASN A 261 -8.90 -26.42 2.39
C ASN A 261 -8.94 -26.73 3.88
N VAL A 262 -10.14 -26.84 4.45
CA VAL A 262 -10.36 -27.12 5.89
C VAL A 262 -10.85 -28.55 6.15
N GLY A 263 -10.73 -29.42 5.14
CA GLY A 263 -11.14 -30.83 5.15
C GLY A 263 -12.30 -31.05 4.18
N ARG A 264 -12.17 -32.01 3.24
CA ARG A 264 -13.19 -32.18 2.16
C ARG A 264 -14.56 -32.57 2.75
N PRO A 265 -15.67 -31.90 2.35
CA PRO A 265 -15.82 -30.92 1.26
C PRO A 265 -15.63 -29.43 1.66
N GLY A 266 -15.22 -29.15 2.90
CA GLY A 266 -15.00 -27.81 3.44
C GLY A 266 -13.76 -27.11 2.87
N ALA A 267 -13.99 -25.88 2.42
CA ALA A 267 -12.97 -24.89 2.07
C ALA A 267 -13.30 -23.57 2.76
N ALA A 268 -12.39 -22.59 2.70
CA ALA A 268 -12.67 -21.25 3.19
C ALA A 268 -11.87 -20.21 2.40
N TYR A 269 -12.38 -18.98 2.37
CA TYR A 269 -11.53 -17.83 2.09
C TYR A 269 -10.91 -17.33 3.38
N ALA A 270 -9.62 -17.61 3.54
CA ALA A 270 -8.83 -17.10 4.65
C ALA A 270 -8.47 -15.63 4.44
N VAL A 271 -8.64 -14.82 5.47
CA VAL A 271 -8.47 -13.35 5.41
C VAL A 271 -7.29 -12.89 6.28
N SER A 272 -6.17 -12.56 5.64
CA SER A 272 -4.94 -12.05 6.28
C SER A 272 -4.82 -10.53 6.17
N GLY A 273 -5.77 -9.82 6.79
CA GLY A 273 -5.93 -8.36 6.66
C GLY A 273 -4.68 -7.53 6.99
N GLU A 274 -3.84 -7.98 7.93
CA GLU A 274 -2.61 -7.28 8.33
C GLU A 274 -1.61 -7.07 7.19
N THR A 275 -1.72 -7.82 6.09
CA THR A 275 -0.87 -7.67 4.91
C THR A 275 -1.49 -6.82 3.81
N CYS A 276 -2.74 -6.40 4.00
CA CYS A 276 -3.49 -5.63 3.03
C CYS A 276 -2.95 -4.20 2.93
N THR A 277 -2.73 -3.77 1.70
CA THR A 277 -2.30 -2.41 1.39
C THR A 277 -3.46 -1.47 1.10
N GLY A 278 -4.68 -1.99 0.98
CA GLY A 278 -5.85 -1.21 0.58
C GLY A 278 -5.93 -0.94 -0.93
N CYS A 279 -5.25 -1.74 -1.77
CA CYS A 279 -5.16 -1.48 -3.22
C CYS A 279 -6.48 -1.55 -4.00
N GLY A 280 -7.54 -2.14 -3.43
CA GLY A 280 -8.86 -2.19 -4.06
C GLY A 280 -9.03 -3.22 -5.17
N VAL A 281 -7.98 -3.87 -5.65
CA VAL A 281 -8.05 -4.81 -6.79
C VAL A 281 -9.06 -5.96 -6.59
N CYS A 282 -9.21 -6.45 -5.35
CA CYS A 282 -10.21 -7.47 -5.03
C CYS A 282 -11.66 -6.96 -5.07
N VAL A 283 -11.87 -5.66 -4.85
CA VAL A 283 -13.16 -4.98 -4.99
C VAL A 283 -13.45 -4.78 -6.48
N ASP A 284 -12.46 -4.28 -7.24
CA ASP A 284 -12.58 -4.03 -8.67
C ASP A 284 -12.94 -5.30 -9.47
N VAL A 285 -12.39 -6.47 -9.11
CA VAL A 285 -12.68 -7.74 -9.80
C VAL A 285 -13.98 -8.43 -9.34
N CYS A 286 -14.64 -7.91 -8.31
CA CYS A 286 -15.78 -8.58 -7.70
C CYS A 286 -17.09 -8.21 -8.39
N ASP A 287 -17.43 -8.93 -9.46
CA ASP A 287 -18.68 -8.71 -10.22
C ASP A 287 -19.95 -8.73 -9.36
N SER A 288 -19.96 -9.47 -8.25
CA SER A 288 -21.12 -9.56 -7.34
C SER A 288 -21.13 -8.52 -6.22
N GLY A 289 -20.11 -7.65 -6.14
CA GLY A 289 -20.01 -6.63 -5.09
C GLY A 289 -19.79 -7.18 -3.68
N ALA A 290 -19.38 -8.45 -3.56
CA ALA A 290 -19.25 -9.13 -2.27
C ALA A 290 -18.04 -8.72 -1.44
N VAL A 291 -17.06 -8.02 -2.01
CA VAL A 291 -15.82 -7.62 -1.32
C VAL A 291 -15.79 -6.11 -1.12
N VAL A 292 -15.54 -5.67 0.11
CA VAL A 292 -15.27 -4.27 0.44
C VAL A 292 -13.98 -4.16 1.27
N ILE A 293 -13.29 -3.03 1.19
CA ILE A 293 -12.14 -2.73 2.07
C ILE A 293 -12.58 -1.68 3.07
N VAL A 294 -12.62 -2.07 4.34
CA VAL A 294 -12.91 -1.19 5.46
C VAL A 294 -11.61 -0.67 6.05
N ARG A 295 -11.56 0.62 6.38
CA ARG A 295 -10.38 1.23 7.01
C ARG A 295 -10.46 1.10 8.52
N ASP A 296 -9.31 0.85 9.14
CA ASP A 296 -9.13 0.89 10.59
C ASP A 296 -10.18 0.04 11.34
N ALA A 297 -10.32 -1.22 10.91
CA ALA A 297 -11.29 -2.17 11.43
C ALA A 297 -10.59 -3.43 11.97
N PRO A 298 -11.18 -4.12 12.97
CA PRO A 298 -10.63 -5.37 13.48
C PRO A 298 -10.63 -6.47 12.40
N GLY A 299 -9.87 -7.54 12.64
CA GLY A 299 -9.89 -8.71 11.78
C GLY A 299 -11.28 -9.32 11.66
N VAL A 300 -11.60 -9.89 10.50
CA VAL A 300 -12.84 -10.63 10.27
C VAL A 300 -12.55 -12.13 10.19
N PRO A 301 -13.49 -13.00 10.59
CA PRO A 301 -13.32 -14.44 10.43
C PRO A 301 -13.25 -14.82 8.94
N ASP A 302 -12.64 -15.97 8.69
CA ASP A 302 -12.63 -16.60 7.36
C ASP A 302 -14.05 -16.88 6.87
N LEU A 303 -14.27 -16.77 5.56
CA LEU A 303 -15.57 -17.09 4.95
C LEU A 303 -15.63 -18.59 4.62
N PRO A 304 -16.47 -19.39 5.29
CA PRO A 304 -16.58 -20.83 4.99
C PRO A 304 -17.24 -21.07 3.64
N LEU A 305 -16.72 -22.06 2.93
CA LEU A 305 -17.14 -22.47 1.60
C LEU A 305 -17.37 -23.99 1.55
N VAL A 306 -18.26 -24.40 0.67
CA VAL A 306 -18.43 -25.80 0.29
C VAL A 306 -17.91 -25.99 -1.13
N ALA A 307 -17.02 -26.96 -1.32
CA ALA A 307 -16.59 -27.39 -2.64
C ALA A 307 -17.64 -28.29 -3.31
N TYR A 308 -17.93 -28.04 -4.58
CA TYR A 308 -18.83 -28.85 -5.40
C TYR A 308 -18.25 -29.02 -6.81
N ARG A 309 -18.71 -30.05 -7.52
CA ARG A 309 -18.31 -30.28 -8.92
C ARG A 309 -19.44 -29.85 -9.84
N CYS A 310 -19.16 -28.96 -10.78
CA CYS A 310 -20.13 -28.48 -11.76
C CYS A 310 -20.66 -29.64 -12.62
N ARG A 311 -21.99 -29.83 -12.66
CA ARG A 311 -22.62 -30.92 -13.44
C ARG A 311 -22.42 -30.81 -14.96
N ALA A 312 -22.11 -29.61 -15.47
CA ALA A 312 -21.95 -29.37 -16.92
C ALA A 312 -20.51 -29.52 -17.42
N CYS A 313 -19.54 -28.84 -16.79
CA CYS A 313 -18.13 -28.89 -17.23
C CYS A 313 -17.20 -29.72 -16.33
N GLY A 314 -17.70 -30.24 -15.20
CA GLY A 314 -16.91 -31.05 -14.29
C GLY A 314 -15.86 -30.31 -13.46
N VAL A 315 -15.76 -28.98 -13.56
CA VAL A 315 -14.81 -28.18 -12.77
C VAL A 315 -15.23 -28.16 -11.29
N GLU A 316 -14.25 -28.25 -10.40
CA GLU A 316 -14.45 -27.99 -8.97
C GLU A 316 -14.69 -26.49 -8.76
N SER A 317 -15.71 -26.17 -7.98
CA SER A 317 -16.18 -24.82 -7.71
C SER A 317 -16.57 -24.69 -6.25
N HIS A 318 -16.73 -23.45 -5.78
CA HIS A 318 -17.01 -23.16 -4.38
C HIS A 318 -18.25 -22.31 -4.27
N ALA A 319 -18.95 -22.41 -3.14
CA ALA A 319 -20.03 -21.53 -2.77
C ALA A 319 -19.98 -21.27 -1.26
N PRO A 320 -20.41 -20.10 -0.76
CA PRO A 320 -20.53 -19.86 0.67
C PRO A 320 -21.42 -20.89 1.34
N GLU A 321 -21.00 -21.42 2.49
CA GLU A 321 -21.74 -22.45 3.23
C GLU A 321 -23.13 -21.97 3.69
N ARG A 322 -23.31 -20.65 3.88
CA ARG A 322 -24.58 -20.05 4.29
C ARG A 322 -25.65 -19.97 3.19
N GLN A 323 -25.36 -20.37 1.95
CA GLN A 323 -26.38 -20.44 0.92
C GLN A 323 -27.27 -21.67 1.15
N GLU A 324 -28.59 -21.48 1.19
CA GLU A 324 -29.57 -22.55 1.48
C GLU A 324 -29.44 -23.77 0.55
N THR A 325 -28.93 -23.57 -0.66
CA THR A 325 -28.68 -24.63 -1.64
C THR A 325 -27.32 -24.44 -2.29
N VAL A 326 -26.53 -25.51 -2.33
CA VAL A 326 -25.25 -25.53 -3.06
C VAL A 326 -25.54 -25.51 -4.57
N PRO A 327 -24.92 -24.62 -5.36
CA PRO A 327 -25.16 -24.56 -6.80
C PRO A 327 -24.76 -25.86 -7.52
N GLU A 328 -25.55 -26.29 -8.50
CA GLU A 328 -25.20 -27.45 -9.35
C GLU A 328 -24.25 -27.06 -10.50
N LEU A 329 -24.20 -25.78 -10.86
CA LEU A 329 -23.43 -25.23 -11.97
C LEU A 329 -22.46 -24.16 -11.47
N CYS A 330 -21.24 -24.15 -11.99
CA CYS A 330 -20.29 -23.07 -11.73
C CYS A 330 -20.77 -21.75 -12.37
N GLY A 331 -20.31 -20.62 -11.82
CA GLY A 331 -20.69 -19.29 -12.30
C GLY A 331 -20.42 -19.05 -13.79
N VAL A 332 -19.39 -19.70 -14.36
CA VAL A 332 -19.12 -19.63 -15.81
C VAL A 332 -20.20 -20.36 -16.61
N CYS A 333 -20.55 -21.59 -16.22
CA CYS A 333 -21.58 -22.38 -16.91
C CYS A 333 -22.96 -21.72 -16.83
N ILE A 334 -23.27 -21.07 -15.70
CA ILE A 334 -24.49 -20.26 -15.52
C ILE A 334 -24.49 -19.09 -16.51
N ARG A 335 -23.43 -18.26 -16.52
CA ARG A 335 -23.35 -17.07 -17.38
C ARG A 335 -23.34 -17.39 -18.87
N THR A 336 -22.62 -18.44 -19.26
CA THR A 336 -22.44 -18.82 -20.68
C THR A 336 -23.53 -19.76 -21.20
N ARG A 337 -24.46 -20.18 -20.34
CA ARG A 337 -25.46 -21.24 -20.60
C ARG A 337 -24.84 -22.50 -21.20
N HIS A 338 -23.68 -22.91 -20.68
CA HIS A 338 -22.91 -24.03 -21.24
C HIS A 338 -23.71 -25.35 -21.27
N SER A 339 -24.54 -25.60 -20.24
CA SER A 339 -25.45 -26.76 -20.19
C SER A 339 -26.44 -26.85 -21.35
N ALA A 340 -26.82 -25.72 -21.95
CA ALA A 340 -27.70 -25.69 -23.12
C ALA A 340 -26.97 -25.95 -24.45
N LYS A 341 -25.62 -25.94 -24.45
CA LYS A 341 -24.77 -26.12 -25.63
C LYS A 341 -24.12 -27.51 -25.70
N LEU A 342 -24.21 -28.31 -24.64
CA LEU A 342 -23.61 -29.65 -24.56
C LEU A 342 -24.22 -30.68 -25.53
N PHE A 343 -25.41 -30.41 -26.08
CA PHE A 343 -26.06 -31.28 -27.07
C PHE A 343 -25.58 -31.07 -28.52
N GLN A 344 -24.58 -30.21 -28.78
CA GLN A 344 -24.13 -29.89 -30.15
C GLN A 344 -22.83 -30.60 -30.58
N VAL A 345 -22.39 -31.64 -29.85
CA VAL A 345 -21.26 -32.49 -30.29
C VAL A 345 -21.69 -33.96 -30.28
N LEU A 346 -22.67 -34.27 -31.13
CA LEU A 346 -23.02 -35.63 -31.54
C LEU A 346 -23.36 -35.60 -33.03
N GLU A 347 -22.36 -35.41 -33.89
CA GLU A 347 -22.37 -35.84 -35.30
C GLU A 347 -20.98 -36.39 -35.66
#